data_AF-A0A538DSA4-F1
#
_entry.id   AF-A0A538DSA4-F1
#
_cell.length_a   1.000
_cell.length_b   1.000
_cell.length_c   1.000
_cell.angle_alpha   90.00
_cell.angle_beta   90.00
_cell.angle_gamma   90.00
#
_symmetry.space_group_name_H-M   'P 1'
#
loop_
_entity.id
_entity.type
_entity.pdbx_description
1 polymer ?
#
loop_
_entity_poly.entity_id
_entity_poly.type
_entity_poly.pdbx_seq_one_letter_code
_entity_poly.pdbx_strand_id
1 'polypeptide(L)'
;MFHDRARIRVQAGRGGDGSLHFRREKHVPKGGPDGGDGGPGGDVVLVAHPDLRDLSAFRARKWFKARNGEPGRGALKHGATGETVELRVPVGTQVFDEDAQLIADLAAPGARVVLARGGIAGRGNKRFASPTRQVPRFAETGLPGEEATFELRLKLLADAALVGLPNAGKSSLLARISN
;
A
#
# COMPACT_ATOMS: atom_id res chain seq x y z
N MET A 1 4.90 27.22 -0.08
CA MET A 1 5.98 26.48 -0.72
C MET A 1 5.40 25.40 -1.60
N PHE A 2 5.61 25.53 -2.90
CA PHE A 2 5.27 24.50 -3.88
C PHE A 2 6.26 23.34 -3.77
N HIS A 3 5.76 22.10 -3.78
CA HIS A 3 6.58 20.91 -3.65
C HIS A 3 6.46 20.04 -4.90
N ASP A 4 7.50 20.05 -5.72
CA ASP A 4 7.61 19.26 -6.94
C ASP A 4 8.26 17.89 -6.68
N ARG A 5 8.91 17.70 -5.53
CA ARG A 5 9.56 16.45 -5.15
C ARG A 5 9.20 16.00 -3.75
N ALA A 6 9.06 14.69 -3.56
CA ALA A 6 8.89 14.08 -2.26
C ALA A 6 9.54 12.70 -2.21
N ARG A 7 10.17 12.34 -1.09
CA ARG A 7 10.66 10.98 -0.84
C ARG A 7 9.74 10.30 0.17
N ILE A 8 9.20 9.15 -0.19
CA ILE A 8 8.26 8.38 0.63
C ILE A 8 8.78 6.96 0.85
N ARG A 9 8.54 6.43 2.05
CA ARG A 9 8.72 5.01 2.39
C ARG A 9 7.35 4.38 2.49
N VAL A 10 7.15 3.28 1.77
CA VAL A 10 5.90 2.54 1.77
C VAL A 10 6.13 1.15 2.32
N GLN A 11 5.20 0.67 3.13
CA GLN A 11 5.20 -0.70 3.66
C GLN A 11 3.81 -1.28 3.47
N ALA A 12 3.68 -2.35 2.69
CA ALA A 12 2.43 -3.05 2.54
C ALA A 12 2.09 -3.86 3.80
N GLY A 13 0.83 -4.27 3.91
CA GLY A 13 0.36 -5.10 5.02
C GLY A 13 1.02 -6.48 4.96
N ARG A 14 1.37 -7.04 6.12
CA ARG A 14 1.70 -8.46 6.23
C ARG A 14 0.43 -9.31 6.01
N GLY A 15 0.56 -10.47 5.37
CA GLY A 15 -0.51 -11.47 5.34
C GLY A 15 -0.83 -11.99 6.75
N GLY A 16 -2.10 -12.31 7.00
CA GLY A 16 -2.53 -12.95 8.23
C GLY A 16 -2.05 -14.39 8.33
N ASP A 17 -1.80 -14.84 9.55
CA ASP A 17 -1.38 -16.22 9.82
C ASP A 17 -2.53 -17.21 9.66
N GLY A 18 -2.25 -18.40 9.12
CA GLY A 18 -3.19 -19.50 9.09
C GLY A 18 -3.42 -20.09 10.48
N SER A 19 -4.64 -20.48 10.79
CA SER A 19 -4.98 -21.01 12.10
C SER A 19 -4.62 -22.49 12.23
N LEU A 20 -4.00 -22.86 13.35
CA LEU A 20 -3.86 -24.25 13.77
C LEU A 20 -4.94 -24.57 14.80
N HIS A 21 -6.10 -25.06 14.35
CA HIS A 21 -7.24 -25.33 15.23
C HIS A 21 -7.89 -26.69 14.94
N PHE A 22 -8.48 -27.29 15.98
CA PHE A 22 -9.23 -28.55 15.88
C PHE A 22 -10.59 -28.39 16.53
N ARG A 23 -11.62 -28.97 15.92
CA ARG A 23 -12.99 -28.94 16.46
C ARG A 23 -13.04 -29.62 17.82
N ARG A 24 -13.79 -29.02 18.75
CA ARG A 24 -14.04 -29.56 20.08
C ARG A 24 -15.55 -29.58 20.32
N GLU A 25 -16.11 -30.78 20.45
CA GLU A 25 -17.54 -31.00 20.70
C GLU A 25 -17.69 -32.03 21.83
N LYS A 26 -18.71 -31.85 22.68
CA LYS A 26 -18.91 -32.62 23.91
C LYS A 26 -18.95 -34.14 23.70
N HIS A 27 -19.39 -34.58 22.53
CA HIS A 27 -19.54 -36.00 22.17
C HIS A 27 -18.58 -36.47 21.06
N VAL A 28 -17.57 -35.66 20.71
CA VAL A 28 -16.57 -35.99 19.68
C VAL A 28 -15.17 -35.93 20.30
N PRO A 29 -14.56 -37.09 20.65
CA PRO A 29 -13.27 -37.13 21.34
C PRO A 29 -12.10 -36.52 20.54
N LYS A 30 -12.15 -36.61 19.20
CA LYS A 30 -11.12 -36.10 18.29
C LYS A 30 -11.77 -35.43 17.09
N GLY A 31 -12.08 -34.14 17.21
CA GLY A 31 -12.58 -33.36 16.08
C GLY A 31 -11.50 -33.19 15.00
N GLY A 32 -11.95 -33.12 13.75
CA GLY A 32 -11.06 -32.83 12.62
C GLY A 32 -10.50 -31.41 12.67
N PRO A 33 -9.49 -31.11 11.83
CA PRO A 33 -8.95 -29.75 11.71
C PRO A 33 -10.04 -28.80 11.20
N ASP A 34 -10.06 -27.59 11.75
CA ASP A 34 -10.99 -26.50 11.40
C ASP A 34 -10.34 -25.12 11.50
N GLY A 35 -9.02 -25.04 11.43
CA GLY A 35 -8.34 -23.76 11.32
C GLY A 35 -8.57 -23.12 9.95
N GLY A 36 -9.07 -21.89 9.95
CA GLY A 36 -9.21 -21.05 8.76
C GLY A 36 -7.88 -20.46 8.29
N ASP A 37 -7.86 -20.04 7.03
CA ASP A 37 -6.76 -19.29 6.41
C ASP A 37 -6.71 -17.84 6.94
N GLY A 38 -5.54 -17.21 6.93
CA GLY A 38 -5.41 -15.77 7.15
C GLY A 38 -5.97 -14.95 6.00
N GLY A 39 -6.12 -13.64 6.20
CA GLY A 39 -6.43 -12.69 5.14
C GLY A 39 -5.17 -12.13 4.48
N PRO A 40 -5.20 -11.73 3.19
CA PRO A 40 -4.07 -11.08 2.55
C PRO A 40 -3.80 -9.70 3.15
N GLY A 41 -2.55 -9.23 3.10
CA GLY A 41 -2.20 -7.87 3.50
C GLY A 41 -2.78 -6.81 2.54
N GLY A 42 -2.99 -5.60 3.03
CA GLY A 42 -3.39 -4.47 2.18
C GLY A 42 -2.21 -3.95 1.35
N ASP A 43 -2.52 -3.43 0.16
CA ASP A 43 -1.53 -2.82 -0.74
C ASP A 43 -1.26 -1.35 -0.37
N VAL A 44 -0.17 -0.77 -0.89
CA VAL A 44 0.01 0.67 -0.97
C VAL A 44 -0.06 1.10 -2.44
N VAL A 45 -1.00 1.99 -2.74
CA VAL A 45 -1.32 2.39 -4.12
C VAL A 45 -1.21 3.90 -4.26
N LEU A 46 -0.56 4.37 -5.31
CA LEU A 46 -0.63 5.77 -5.74
C LEU A 46 -1.78 5.97 -6.72
N VAL A 47 -2.49 7.09 -6.58
CA VAL A 47 -3.62 7.47 -7.43
C VAL A 47 -3.48 8.93 -7.86
N ALA A 48 -3.47 9.19 -9.16
CA ALA A 48 -3.46 10.55 -9.68
C ALA A 48 -4.83 11.22 -9.53
N HIS A 49 -4.84 12.42 -8.97
CA HIS A 49 -6.05 13.20 -8.69
C HIS A 49 -5.90 14.62 -9.28
N PRO A 50 -6.87 15.10 -10.07
CA PRO A 50 -6.77 16.38 -10.76
C PRO A 50 -6.83 17.59 -9.81
N ASP A 51 -7.50 17.46 -8.67
CA ASP A 51 -7.63 18.56 -7.70
C ASP A 51 -6.35 18.86 -6.90
N LEU A 52 -5.34 17.97 -6.98
CA LEU A 52 -4.07 18.15 -6.29
C LEU A 52 -3.09 18.91 -7.16
N ARG A 53 -2.48 19.95 -6.59
CA ARG A 53 -1.56 20.85 -7.31
C ARG A 53 -0.08 20.52 -7.10
N ASP A 54 0.27 19.97 -5.94
CA ASP A 54 1.66 19.69 -5.58
C ASP A 54 1.79 18.47 -4.65
N LEU A 55 3.02 18.14 -4.26
CA LEU A 55 3.36 17.02 -3.37
C LEU A 55 3.47 17.44 -1.90
N SER A 56 2.86 18.57 -1.50
CA SER A 56 2.94 19.09 -0.13
C SER A 56 2.41 18.11 0.93
N ALA A 57 1.44 17.27 0.57
CA ALA A 57 0.88 16.22 1.43
C ALA A 57 1.93 15.23 1.97
N PHE A 58 3.03 15.03 1.24
CA PHE A 58 4.10 14.09 1.57
C PHE A 58 5.23 14.72 2.39
N ARG A 59 5.13 16.03 2.71
CA ARG A 59 6.15 16.73 3.49
C ARG A 59 6.15 16.33 4.96
N ALA A 60 4.96 16.29 5.57
CA ALA A 60 4.81 16.03 7.00
C ALA A 60 4.93 14.54 7.33
N ARG A 61 4.38 13.67 6.47
CA ARG A 61 4.39 12.23 6.64
C ARG A 61 5.15 11.58 5.49
N LYS A 62 6.27 10.94 5.82
CA LYS A 62 7.11 10.22 4.84
C LYS A 62 6.92 8.70 4.88
N TRP A 63 6.26 8.15 5.90
CA TRP A 63 6.04 6.72 6.05
C TRP A 63 4.55 6.37 5.96
N PHE A 64 4.24 5.51 4.99
CA PHE A 64 2.89 5.03 4.71
C PHE A 64 2.87 3.51 4.84
N LYS A 65 1.93 3.01 5.66
CA LYS A 65 1.82 1.60 5.97
C LYS A 65 0.39 1.13 5.75
N ALA A 66 0.21 0.11 4.93
CA ALA A 66 -1.08 -0.55 4.75
C ALA A 66 -1.39 -1.53 5.90
N ARG A 67 -2.67 -1.86 6.07
CA ARG A 67 -3.12 -2.69 7.18
C ARG A 67 -2.77 -4.15 6.91
N ASN A 68 -2.35 -4.87 7.95
CA ASN A 68 -2.11 -6.31 7.87
C ASN A 68 -3.43 -7.07 7.65
N GLY A 69 -3.36 -8.23 7.01
CA GLY A 69 -4.46 -9.18 7.00
C GLY A 69 -4.69 -9.78 8.38
N GLU A 70 -5.94 -10.10 8.70
CA GLU A 70 -6.27 -10.72 9.98
C GLU A 70 -5.88 -12.21 9.99
N PRO A 71 -5.53 -12.78 11.16
CA PRO A 71 -5.26 -14.20 11.27
C PRO A 71 -6.55 -15.02 11.10
N GLY A 72 -6.41 -16.22 10.55
CA GLY A 72 -7.47 -17.22 10.55
C GLY A 72 -7.81 -17.66 11.98
N ARG A 73 -9.03 -18.18 12.16
CA ARG A 73 -9.51 -18.68 13.46
C ARG A 73 -10.09 -20.08 13.33
N GLY A 74 -10.43 -20.69 14.47
CA GLY A 74 -11.19 -21.93 14.50
C GLY A 74 -12.57 -21.82 13.85
N ALA A 75 -13.26 -22.94 13.73
CA ALA A 75 -14.55 -23.04 13.04
C ALA A 75 -14.51 -22.57 11.57
N LEU A 76 -13.39 -22.81 10.88
CA LEU A 76 -13.17 -22.46 9.46
C LEU A 76 -13.32 -20.96 9.17
N LYS A 77 -13.12 -20.11 10.17
CA LYS A 77 -13.23 -18.66 10.01
C LYS A 77 -11.95 -18.11 9.40
N HIS A 78 -12.05 -17.65 8.15
CA HIS A 78 -10.96 -16.99 7.44
C HIS A 78 -10.74 -15.56 7.97
N GLY A 79 -9.49 -15.11 7.94
CA GLY A 79 -9.14 -13.74 8.28
C GLY A 79 -9.55 -12.74 7.21
N ALA A 80 -9.90 -11.51 7.61
CA ALA A 80 -10.22 -10.42 6.70
C ALA A 80 -8.97 -9.87 5.99
N THR A 81 -9.15 -9.41 4.76
CA THR A 81 -8.12 -8.70 3.98
C THR A 81 -7.74 -7.39 4.67
N GLY A 82 -6.45 -7.10 4.69
CA GLY A 82 -5.91 -5.82 5.14
C GLY A 82 -6.37 -4.68 4.24
N GLU A 83 -6.74 -3.56 4.85
CA GLU A 83 -7.12 -2.34 4.14
C GLU A 83 -5.94 -1.75 3.35
N THR A 84 -6.18 -1.53 2.05
CA THR A 84 -5.25 -0.87 1.12
C THR A 84 -5.17 0.62 1.43
N VAL A 85 -3.95 1.17 1.39
CA VAL A 85 -3.71 2.60 1.55
C VAL A 85 -3.57 3.24 0.17
N GLU A 86 -4.48 4.15 -0.14
CA GLU A 86 -4.42 4.98 -1.34
C GLU A 86 -3.79 6.34 -1.05
N LEU A 87 -2.67 6.60 -1.71
CA LEU A 87 -1.93 7.85 -1.65
C LEU A 87 -2.28 8.67 -2.89
N ARG A 88 -2.94 9.82 -2.68
CA ARG A 88 -3.32 10.70 -3.79
C ARG A 88 -2.16 11.62 -4.17
N VAL A 89 -1.87 11.73 -5.46
CA VAL A 89 -0.85 12.62 -6.03
C VAL A 89 -1.42 13.48 -7.16
N PRO A 90 -0.83 14.63 -7.47
CA PRO A 90 -1.17 15.39 -8.67
C PRO A 90 -1.01 14.57 -9.96
N VAL A 91 -1.81 14.87 -10.96
CA VAL A 91 -1.64 14.34 -12.33
C VAL A 91 -0.28 14.79 -12.87
N GLY A 92 0.44 13.89 -13.54
CA GLY A 92 1.81 14.13 -14.02
C GLY A 92 2.89 13.81 -13.00
N THR A 93 2.55 13.16 -11.89
CA THR A 93 3.54 12.64 -10.93
C THR A 93 4.24 11.41 -11.50
N GLN A 94 5.56 11.45 -11.51
CA GLN A 94 6.44 10.33 -11.81
C GLN A 94 6.96 9.69 -10.52
N VAL A 95 7.14 8.37 -10.55
CA VAL A 95 7.63 7.57 -9.45
C VAL A 95 8.98 6.97 -9.85
N PHE A 96 10.00 7.22 -9.02
CA PHE A 96 11.34 6.67 -9.17
C PHE A 96 11.69 5.79 -7.99
N ASP A 97 12.42 4.70 -8.24
CA ASP A 97 13.01 3.87 -7.18
C ASP A 97 14.28 4.51 -6.58
N GLU A 98 14.96 3.78 -5.70
CA GLU A 98 16.21 4.24 -5.07
C GLU A 98 17.37 4.36 -6.06
N ASP A 99 17.33 3.63 -7.18
CA ASP A 99 18.32 3.67 -8.26
C ASP A 99 18.00 4.74 -9.33
N ALA A 100 17.02 5.61 -9.05
CA ALA A 100 16.52 6.66 -9.93
C ALA A 100 15.96 6.15 -11.27
N GLN A 101 15.50 4.90 -11.32
CA GLN A 101 14.79 4.33 -12.46
C GLN A 101 13.31 4.72 -12.39
N LEU A 102 12.75 5.11 -13.54
CA LEU A 102 11.34 5.46 -13.64
C LEU A 102 10.49 4.19 -13.56
N ILE A 103 9.72 4.05 -12.48
CA ILE A 103 8.83 2.90 -12.25
C ILE A 103 7.45 3.15 -12.86
N ALA A 104 6.94 4.38 -12.74
CA ALA A 104 5.61 4.74 -13.24
C ALA A 104 5.48 6.24 -13.52
N ASP A 105 4.59 6.57 -14.45
CA ASP A 105 4.20 7.94 -14.79
C ASP A 105 2.67 8.06 -14.74
N LEU A 106 2.15 8.78 -13.75
CA LEU A 106 0.71 8.95 -13.55
C LEU A 106 0.18 10.17 -14.33
N ALA A 107 0.24 10.09 -15.66
CA ALA A 107 -0.04 11.22 -16.56
C ALA A 107 -1.53 11.55 -16.78
N ALA A 108 -2.46 10.70 -16.32
CA ALA A 108 -3.90 10.90 -16.51
C ALA A 108 -4.66 10.93 -15.18
N PRO A 109 -5.78 11.68 -15.08
CA PRO A 109 -6.67 11.61 -13.92
C PRO A 109 -7.12 10.18 -13.64
N GLY A 110 -7.05 9.76 -12.38
CA GLY A 110 -7.42 8.41 -11.97
C GLY A 110 -6.42 7.32 -12.36
N ALA A 111 -5.26 7.64 -12.96
CA ALA A 111 -4.18 6.68 -13.14
C ALA A 111 -3.73 6.12 -11.78
N ARG A 112 -3.38 4.83 -11.74
CA ARG A 112 -3.04 4.11 -10.50
C ARG A 112 -1.79 3.26 -10.68
N VAL A 113 -0.98 3.17 -9.64
CA VAL A 113 0.15 2.22 -9.57
C VAL A 113 0.26 1.64 -8.17
N VAL A 114 0.47 0.31 -8.08
CA VAL A 114 0.76 -0.36 -6.82
C VAL A 114 2.24 -0.18 -6.53
N LEU A 115 2.57 0.48 -5.42
CA LEU A 115 3.95 0.71 -4.99
C LEU A 115 4.51 -0.42 -4.14
N ALA A 116 3.65 -1.07 -3.36
CA ALA A 116 4.01 -2.20 -2.54
C ALA A 116 2.81 -3.13 -2.42
N ARG A 117 3.01 -4.41 -2.75
CA ARG A 117 1.99 -5.46 -2.66
C ARG A 117 1.90 -6.03 -1.26
N GLY A 118 0.67 -6.27 -0.81
CA GLY A 118 0.34 -6.95 0.42
C GLY A 118 0.90 -8.36 0.47
N GLY A 119 1.30 -8.76 1.67
CA GLY A 119 1.82 -10.10 1.93
C GLY A 119 0.76 -11.17 1.71
N ILE A 120 1.20 -12.31 1.19
CA ILE A 120 0.35 -13.47 0.95
C ILE A 120 -0.11 -14.05 2.29
N ALA A 121 -1.38 -14.42 2.37
CA ALA A 121 -1.97 -15.01 3.57
C ALA A 121 -1.47 -16.44 3.83
N GLY A 122 -1.32 -16.79 5.10
CA GLY A 122 -1.02 -18.15 5.53
C GLY A 122 -2.25 -19.06 5.49
N ARG A 123 -2.08 -20.28 4.99
CA ARG A 123 -3.11 -21.32 4.99
C ARG A 123 -3.28 -21.98 6.35
N GLY A 124 -4.53 -22.18 6.78
CA GLY A 124 -4.87 -22.89 8.02
C GLY A 124 -4.65 -24.39 7.90
N ASN A 125 -4.62 -25.08 9.05
CA ASN A 125 -4.37 -26.53 9.09
C ASN A 125 -5.40 -27.35 8.30
N LYS A 126 -6.63 -26.83 8.10
CA LYS A 126 -7.66 -27.48 7.28
C LYS A 126 -7.21 -27.70 5.83
N ARG A 127 -6.45 -26.77 5.24
CA ARG A 127 -5.98 -26.84 3.85
C ARG A 127 -5.03 -28.02 3.61
N PHE A 128 -4.36 -28.49 4.65
CA PHE A 128 -3.38 -29.58 4.56
C PHE A 128 -3.98 -30.95 4.87
N ALA A 129 -5.29 -31.03 5.13
CA ALA A 129 -5.95 -32.29 5.42
C ALA A 129 -6.09 -33.10 4.13
N SER A 130 -5.55 -34.33 4.13
CA SER A 130 -5.61 -35.27 3.02
C SER A 130 -6.09 -36.65 3.51
N PRO A 131 -6.46 -37.59 2.61
CA PRO A 131 -6.84 -38.95 3.00
C PRO A 131 -5.82 -39.62 3.94
N THR A 132 -4.53 -39.39 3.69
CA THR A 132 -3.40 -39.93 4.47
C THR A 132 -2.99 -39.04 5.65
N ARG A 133 -3.41 -37.76 5.67
CA ARG A 133 -3.06 -36.78 6.70
C ARG A 133 -4.31 -36.07 7.23
N GLN A 134 -5.13 -36.80 7.97
CA GLN A 134 -6.43 -36.33 8.48
C GLN A 134 -6.31 -35.24 9.56
N VAL A 135 -5.20 -35.19 10.30
CA VAL A 135 -5.00 -34.26 11.43
C VAL A 135 -3.67 -33.51 11.28
N PRO A 136 -3.55 -32.57 10.32
CA PRO A 136 -2.36 -31.73 10.16
C PRO A 136 -2.13 -30.88 11.41
N ARG A 137 -0.91 -30.91 11.94
CA ARG A 137 -0.48 -30.16 13.14
C ARG A 137 0.36 -28.93 12.82
N PHE A 138 0.17 -28.37 11.64
CA PHE A 138 0.88 -27.18 11.17
C PHE A 138 -0.06 -26.30 10.36
N ALA A 139 0.28 -25.03 10.28
CA ALA A 139 -0.35 -24.01 9.45
C ALA A 139 0.77 -23.13 8.87
N GLU A 140 0.50 -22.46 7.76
CA GLU A 140 1.43 -21.49 7.17
C GLU A 140 1.31 -20.14 7.89
N THR A 141 2.45 -19.47 8.06
CA THR A 141 2.48 -18.07 8.49
C THR A 141 2.21 -17.16 7.30
N GLY A 142 1.60 -16.01 7.57
CA GLY A 142 1.44 -14.97 6.57
C GLY A 142 2.78 -14.32 6.23
N LEU A 143 3.01 -14.09 4.95
CA LEU A 143 4.25 -13.51 4.43
C LEU A 143 4.30 -11.99 4.69
N PRO A 144 5.50 -11.41 4.83
CA PRO A 144 5.65 -9.96 4.84
C PRO A 144 5.14 -9.35 3.52
N GLY A 145 4.55 -8.16 3.62
CA GLY A 145 4.27 -7.33 2.46
C GLY A 145 5.56 -6.68 1.95
N GLU A 146 5.52 -6.20 0.72
CA GLU A 146 6.63 -5.45 0.13
C GLU A 146 6.90 -4.15 0.90
N GLU A 147 8.15 -3.74 0.91
CA GLU A 147 8.59 -2.49 1.50
C GLU A 147 9.65 -1.85 0.61
N ALA A 148 9.48 -0.57 0.31
CA ALA A 148 10.38 0.16 -0.57
C ALA A 148 10.32 1.67 -0.29
N THR A 149 11.34 2.38 -0.77
CA THR A 149 11.38 3.84 -0.77
C THR A 149 11.30 4.33 -2.21
N PHE A 150 10.51 5.38 -2.44
CA PHE A 150 10.34 5.98 -3.75
C PHE A 150 10.58 7.49 -3.70
N GLU A 151 11.11 8.04 -4.79
CA GLU A 151 11.12 9.48 -5.05
C GLU A 151 9.98 9.81 -6.03
N LEU A 152 9.10 10.72 -5.60
CA LEU A 152 8.04 11.27 -6.43
C LEU A 152 8.53 12.58 -7.03
N ARG A 153 8.33 12.77 -8.33
CA ARG A 153 8.63 14.02 -9.05
C ARG A 153 7.43 14.45 -9.87
N LEU A 154 6.93 15.66 -9.65
CA LEU A 154 5.85 16.23 -10.44
C LEU A 154 6.41 16.84 -11.72
N LYS A 155 5.93 16.41 -12.89
CA LYS A 155 6.21 17.10 -14.15
C LYS A 155 5.55 18.48 -14.13
N LEU A 156 6.37 19.51 -13.98
CA LEU A 156 5.89 20.88 -13.98
C LEU A 156 5.59 21.35 -15.39
N LEU A 157 4.34 21.73 -15.62
CA LEU A 157 3.96 22.69 -16.64
C LEU A 157 3.61 23.98 -15.90
N ALA A 158 4.16 25.11 -16.32
CA ALA A 158 3.85 26.39 -15.69
C ALA A 158 2.36 26.70 -15.86
N ASP A 159 1.62 26.81 -14.76
CA ASP A 159 0.17 27.07 -14.79
C ASP A 159 -0.16 28.50 -15.27
N ALA A 160 0.75 29.46 -15.03
CA ALA A 160 0.61 30.84 -15.46
C ALA A 160 1.98 31.48 -15.69
N ALA A 161 2.05 32.41 -16.65
CA ALA A 161 3.26 33.16 -16.97
C ALA A 161 3.01 34.67 -16.80
N LEU A 162 3.93 35.36 -16.12
CA LEU A 162 3.93 36.83 -16.04
C LEU A 162 4.67 37.41 -17.24
N VAL A 163 3.94 38.12 -18.11
CA VAL A 163 4.50 38.84 -19.26
C VAL A 163 4.59 40.34 -18.95
N GLY A 164 5.71 40.98 -19.29
CA GLY A 164 5.92 42.40 -19.04
C GLY A 164 7.35 42.84 -19.36
N LEU A 165 7.56 44.15 -19.44
CA LEU A 165 8.84 44.78 -19.74
C LEU A 165 9.96 44.35 -18.76
N PRO A 166 11.24 44.47 -19.15
CA PRO A 166 12.36 44.37 -18.21
C PRO A 166 12.13 45.31 -17.01
N ASN A 167 12.43 44.85 -15.80
CA ASN A 167 12.25 45.58 -14.53
C ASN A 167 10.79 45.93 -14.14
N ALA A 168 9.77 45.32 -14.76
CA ALA A 168 8.36 45.50 -14.35
C ALA A 168 7.99 44.88 -12.97
N GLY A 169 8.98 44.53 -12.14
CA GLY A 169 8.74 43.96 -10.82
C GLY A 169 8.26 42.50 -10.80
N LYS A 170 8.28 41.80 -11.95
CA LYS A 170 7.77 40.41 -12.09
C LYS A 170 8.37 39.45 -11.04
N SER A 171 9.69 39.48 -10.86
CA SER A 171 10.39 38.62 -9.89
C SER A 171 10.05 38.96 -8.44
N SER A 172 9.94 40.26 -8.13
CA SER A 172 9.57 40.73 -6.78
C SER A 172 8.12 40.37 -6.43
N LEU A 173 7.21 40.45 -7.40
CA LEU A 173 5.83 40.00 -7.24
C LEU A 173 5.77 38.50 -6.98
N LEU A 174 6.44 37.68 -7.82
CA LEU A 174 6.52 36.23 -7.63
C LEU A 174 7.09 35.85 -6.26
N ALA A 175 8.19 36.47 -5.84
CA ALA A 175 8.81 36.20 -4.55
C ALA A 175 7.88 36.51 -3.35
N ARG A 176 6.95 37.46 -3.52
CA ARG A 176 6.04 37.89 -2.44
C ARG A 176 4.74 37.09 -2.39
N ILE A 177 4.28 36.57 -3.53
CA ILE A 177 3.06 35.75 -3.62
C ILE A 177 3.35 34.25 -3.54
N SER A 178 4.60 33.84 -3.78
CA SER A 178 5.04 32.46 -3.64
C SER A 178 5.46 32.21 -2.20
N ASN A 179 4.73 31.31 -1.53
CA ASN A 179 5.01 30.84 -0.16
C ASN A 179 6.21 29.90 -0.11
#